data_AF-A0A833TY76-F1
#
_entry.id   AF-A0A833TY76-F1
#
_cell.length_a   1.000
_cell.length_b   1.000
_cell.length_c   1.000
_cell.angle_alpha   90.00
_cell.angle_beta   90.00
_cell.angle_gamma   90.00
#
_symmetry.space_group_name_H-M   'P 1'
#
loop_
_entity.id
_entity.type
_entity.pdbx_description
1 polymer ?
#
loop_
_entity_poly.entity_id
_entity_poly.type
_entity_poly.pdbx_seq_one_letter_code
_entity_poly.pdbx_strand_id
1 'polypeptide(L)'
;MDASEEILRKTLAEKQSAIEAHGNAVRALKAAGAAKPEIDAAIESLNGLKLEKTSIERQLQAAIGGGDSSLNREAFRQAVVNTLERRLFYIPSFKIYRGVAGLYDYGPPGCAVKSNVLAFWRQVHSRHAFR
;
A
#
# COMPACT_ATOMS: atom_id res chain seq x y z
N MET A 1 10.29 -4.62 -11.78
CA MET A 1 8.83 -4.38 -11.83
C MET A 1 8.20 -5.66 -12.30
N ASP A 2 7.12 -6.08 -11.65
CA ASP A 2 6.54 -7.41 -11.85
C ASP A 2 5.78 -7.45 -13.19
N ALA A 3 5.96 -8.48 -14.00
CA ALA A 3 5.37 -8.55 -15.35
C ALA A 3 3.83 -8.43 -15.31
N SER A 4 3.24 -8.89 -14.21
CA SER A 4 1.80 -8.79 -13.93
C SER A 4 1.32 -7.35 -13.74
N GLU A 5 2.15 -6.48 -13.15
CA GLU A 5 1.83 -5.05 -12.96
C GLU A 5 1.77 -4.32 -14.30
N GLU A 6 2.72 -4.61 -15.19
CA GLU A 6 2.78 -4.01 -16.52
C GLU A 6 1.59 -4.41 -17.39
N ILE A 7 1.15 -5.68 -17.30
CA ILE A 7 -0.05 -6.18 -17.97
C ILE A 7 -1.31 -5.46 -17.46
N LEU A 8 -1.44 -5.26 -16.14
CA LEU A 8 -2.57 -4.55 -15.55
C LEU A 8 -2.62 -3.07 -15.97
N ARG A 9 -1.47 -2.40 -16.06
CA ARG A 9 -1.39 -1.02 -16.55
C ARG A 9 -1.79 -0.90 -18.01
N LYS A 10 -1.33 -1.84 -18.85
CA LYS A 10 -1.67 -1.87 -20.28
C LYS A 10 -3.17 -2.11 -20.50
N THR A 11 -3.75 -3.10 -19.82
CA THR A 11 -5.19 -3.41 -19.95
C THR A 11 -6.07 -2.26 -19.44
N LEU A 12 -5.65 -1.56 -18.38
CA LEU A 12 -6.32 -0.37 -17.89
C LEU A 12 -6.33 0.77 -18.93
N ALA A 13 -5.21 1.03 -19.62
CA ALA A 13 -5.13 2.04 -20.66
C ALA A 13 -6.04 1.70 -21.86
N GLU A 14 -6.07 0.44 -22.28
CA GLU A 14 -6.96 -0.05 -23.35
C GLU A 14 -8.44 0.15 -22.99
N LYS A 15 -8.84 -0.18 -21.76
CA LYS A 15 -10.22 0.02 -21.27
C LYS A 15 -10.60 1.49 -21.14
N GLN A 16 -9.67 2.35 -20.73
CA GLN A 16 -9.88 3.80 -20.68
C GLN A 16 -10.16 4.38 -22.08
N SER A 17 -9.37 3.98 -23.09
CA SER A 17 -9.61 4.39 -24.49
C SER A 17 -10.97 3.91 -25.02
N ALA A 18 -11.37 2.68 -24.71
CA ALA A 18 -12.68 2.16 -25.09
C ALA A 18 -13.85 2.93 -24.45
N ILE A 19 -13.71 3.35 -23.18
CA ILE A 19 -14.69 4.18 -22.48
C ILE A 19 -14.83 5.55 -23.13
N GLU A 20 -13.72 6.17 -23.55
CA GLU A 20 -13.73 7.46 -24.26
C GLU A 20 -14.41 7.35 -25.62
N ALA A 21 -14.10 6.30 -26.39
CA ALA A 21 -14.74 6.02 -27.67
C ALA A 21 -16.26 5.80 -27.53
N HIS A 22 -16.69 4.99 -26.55
CA HIS A 22 -18.12 4.77 -26.27
C HIS A 22 -18.81 6.04 -25.75
N GLY A 23 -18.12 6.84 -24.92
CA GLY A 23 -18.62 8.13 -24.47
C GLY A 23 -18.87 9.10 -25.63
N ASN A 24 -17.96 9.13 -26.61
CA ASN A 24 -18.11 9.93 -27.83
C ASN A 24 -19.27 9.42 -28.70
N ALA A 25 -19.45 8.10 -28.83
CA ALA A 25 -20.57 7.50 -29.56
C ALA A 25 -21.93 7.85 -28.92
N VAL A 26 -22.05 7.79 -27.59
CA VAL A 26 -23.27 8.20 -26.87
C VAL A 26 -23.58 9.69 -27.09
N ARG A 27 -22.56 10.56 -27.11
CA ARG A 27 -22.75 11.99 -27.40
C ARG A 27 -23.20 12.21 -28.86
N ALA A 28 -22.64 11.46 -29.81
CA ALA A 28 -23.05 11.54 -31.21
C ALA A 28 -24.50 11.07 -31.42
N LEU A 29 -24.91 9.96 -30.79
CA LEU A 29 -26.29 9.46 -30.83
C LEU A 29 -27.29 10.46 -30.23
N LYS A 30 -26.91 11.11 -29.12
CA LYS A 30 -27.72 12.19 -28.52
C LYS A 30 -27.81 13.42 -29.42
N ALA A 31 -26.73 13.81 -30.08
CA ALA A 31 -26.71 14.94 -31.01
C ALA A 31 -27.51 14.68 -32.29
N ALA A 32 -27.53 13.44 -32.77
CA ALA A 32 -28.30 13.00 -33.93
C ALA A 32 -29.81 12.83 -33.64
N GLY A 33 -30.24 12.97 -32.39
CA GLY A 33 -31.65 12.78 -32.00
C GLY A 33 -32.13 11.33 -32.13
N ALA A 34 -31.23 10.36 -31.94
CA ALA A 34 -31.54 8.94 -32.04
C ALA A 34 -32.63 8.49 -31.05
N ALA A 35 -33.24 7.34 -31.32
CA ALA A 35 -34.30 6.81 -30.48
C ALA A 35 -33.79 6.52 -29.05
N LYS A 36 -34.58 6.88 -28.03
CA LYS A 36 -34.30 6.59 -26.62
C LYS A 36 -33.76 5.18 -26.34
N PRO A 37 -34.33 4.07 -26.89
CA PRO A 37 -33.79 2.73 -26.64
C PRO A 37 -32.36 2.52 -27.13
N GLU A 38 -31.93 3.19 -28.21
CA GLU A 38 -30.56 3.08 -28.73
C GLU A 38 -29.55 3.82 -27.84
N ILE A 39 -29.98 4.95 -27.27
CA ILE A 39 -29.18 5.73 -26.32
C ILE A 39 -29.02 4.95 -25.00
N ASP A 40 -30.09 4.31 -24.53
CA ASP A 40 -30.07 3.55 -23.27
C ASP A 40 -29.20 2.28 -23.38
N ALA A 41 -29.27 1.55 -24.49
CA ALA A 41 -28.40 0.40 -24.75
C ALA A 41 -26.90 0.78 -24.78
N ALA A 42 -26.58 1.94 -25.35
CA ALA A 42 -25.20 2.45 -25.39
C ALA A 42 -24.71 2.92 -24.00
N ILE A 43 -25.60 3.46 -23.16
CA ILE A 43 -25.29 3.84 -21.77
C ILE A 43 -25.04 2.60 -20.91
N GLU A 44 -25.84 1.54 -21.08
CA GLU A 44 -25.65 0.27 -20.37
C GLU A 44 -24.26 -0.34 -20.68
N SER A 45 -23.89 -0.37 -21.97
CA SER A 45 -22.56 -0.81 -22.40
C SER A 45 -21.43 0.03 -21.80
N LEU A 46 -21.62 1.35 -21.71
CA LEU A 46 -20.65 2.27 -21.08
C LEU A 46 -20.50 2.02 -19.57
N ASN A 47 -21.60 1.72 -18.88
CA ASN A 47 -21.59 1.41 -17.45
C ASN A 47 -20.87 0.08 -17.17
N GLY A 48 -21.06 -0.93 -18.02
CA GLY A 48 -20.31 -2.19 -17.96
C GLY A 48 -18.80 -1.97 -18.05
N LEU A 49 -18.35 -1.20 -19.06
CA LEU A 49 -16.92 -0.87 -19.24
C LEU A 49 -16.33 -0.09 -18.05
N LYS A 50 -17.10 0.83 -17.46
CA LYS A 50 -16.68 1.56 -16.26
C LYS A 50 -16.52 0.63 -15.06
N LEU A 51 -17.41 -0.34 -14.89
CA LEU A 51 -17.32 -1.32 -13.80
C LEU A 51 -16.08 -2.20 -13.96
N GLU A 52 -15.80 -2.68 -15.17
CA GLU A 52 -14.57 -3.41 -15.47
C GLU A 52 -13.31 -2.58 -15.18
N LYS A 53 -13.29 -1.29 -15.60
CA LYS A 53 -12.19 -0.37 -15.27
C LYS A 53 -11.98 -0.26 -13.77
N THR A 54 -13.03 -0.05 -12.98
CA THR A 54 -12.91 0.05 -11.51
C THR A 54 -12.39 -1.25 -10.88
N SER A 55 -12.74 -2.41 -11.44
CA SER A 55 -12.23 -3.70 -10.99
C SER A 55 -10.72 -3.83 -11.25
N ILE A 56 -10.26 -3.49 -12.45
CA ILE A 56 -8.84 -3.52 -12.83
C ILE A 56 -8.03 -2.50 -12.02
N GLU A 57 -8.56 -1.28 -11.81
CA GLU A 57 -7.94 -0.27 -10.94
C GLU A 57 -7.75 -0.78 -9.51
N ARG A 58 -8.73 -1.49 -8.95
CA ARG A 58 -8.62 -2.12 -7.63
C ARG A 58 -7.57 -3.23 -7.60
N GLN A 59 -7.48 -4.05 -8.64
CA GLN A 59 -6.46 -5.09 -8.76
C GLN A 59 -5.05 -4.51 -8.88
N LEU A 60 -4.89 -3.45 -9.67
CA LEU A 60 -3.63 -2.71 -9.79
C LEU A 60 -3.25 -2.05 -8.46
N GLN A 61 -4.19 -1.44 -7.75
CA GLN A 61 -3.96 -0.86 -6.43
C GLN A 61 -3.49 -1.90 -5.40
N ALA A 62 -4.06 -3.11 -5.45
CA ALA A 62 -3.63 -4.22 -4.61
C ALA A 62 -2.22 -4.71 -4.98
N ALA A 63 -1.91 -4.81 -6.28
CA ALA A 63 -0.60 -5.22 -6.77
C ALA A 63 0.51 -4.20 -6.46
N ILE A 64 0.20 -2.90 -6.48
CA ILE A 64 1.14 -1.81 -6.15
C ILE A 64 1.32 -1.66 -4.61
N GLY A 65 0.59 -2.43 -3.79
CA GLY A 65 0.66 -2.35 -2.33
C GLY A 65 0.08 -1.05 -1.76
N GLY A 66 -0.74 -0.35 -2.55
CA GLY A 66 -1.34 0.95 -2.21
C GLY A 66 -2.73 0.85 -1.57
N GLY A 67 -3.25 -0.33 -1.28
CA GLY A 67 -4.54 -0.49 -0.59
C GLY A 67 -4.38 -0.28 0.93
N ASP A 68 -5.17 0.63 1.51
CA ASP A 68 -5.38 0.91 2.97
C ASP A 68 -4.25 0.47 3.94
N SER A 69 -3.01 0.72 3.52
CA SER A 69 -1.82 0.21 4.20
C SER A 69 -1.56 0.98 5.49
N SER A 70 -2.17 2.15 5.65
CA SER A 70 -2.04 3.00 6.83
C SER A 70 -2.68 2.37 8.05
N LEU A 71 -3.92 1.88 7.94
CA LEU A 71 -4.60 1.23 9.07
C LEU A 71 -3.94 -0.10 9.43
N ASN A 72 -3.54 -0.88 8.42
CA ASN A 72 -2.83 -2.13 8.63
C ASN A 72 -1.43 -1.91 9.26
N ARG A 73 -0.72 -0.85 8.86
CA ARG A 73 0.58 -0.50 9.42
C ARG A 73 0.49 -0.06 10.88
N GLU A 74 -0.53 0.71 11.25
CA GLU A 74 -0.70 1.13 12.63
C GLU A 74 -1.08 -0.05 13.54
N ALA A 75 -1.98 -0.92 13.07
CA ALA A 75 -2.32 -2.16 13.77
C ALA A 75 -1.09 -3.05 13.95
N PHE A 76 -0.28 -3.21 12.91
CA PHE A 76 0.98 -3.95 12.98
C PHE A 76 1.98 -3.30 13.94
N ARG A 77 2.18 -1.99 13.86
CA ARG A 77 3.05 -1.23 14.78
C ARG A 77 2.63 -1.46 16.23
N GLN A 78 1.34 -1.37 16.54
CA GLN A 78 0.83 -1.60 17.89
C GLN A 78 1.07 -3.03 18.35
N ALA A 79 0.85 -4.03 17.48
CA ALA A 79 1.12 -5.43 17.79
C ALA A 79 2.61 -5.69 18.11
N VAL A 80 3.51 -5.08 17.34
CA VAL A 80 4.96 -5.16 17.56
C VAL A 80 5.35 -4.48 18.89
N VAL A 81 4.89 -3.26 19.13
CA VAL A 81 5.14 -2.51 20.38
C VAL A 81 4.68 -3.33 21.60
N ASN A 82 3.45 -3.84 21.56
CA ASN A 82 2.90 -4.67 22.63
C ASN A 82 3.75 -5.93 22.87
N THR A 83 4.27 -6.54 21.81
CA THR A 83 5.09 -7.75 21.91
C THR A 83 6.44 -7.44 22.54
N LEU A 84 7.10 -6.36 22.11
CA LEU A 84 8.41 -5.94 22.63
C LEU A 84 8.33 -5.56 24.11
N GLU A 85 7.29 -4.84 24.53
CA GLU A 85 7.08 -4.50 25.95
C GLU A 85 6.78 -5.75 26.79
N ARG A 86 5.87 -6.62 26.35
CA ARG A 86 5.50 -7.83 27.11
C ARG A 86 6.63 -8.86 27.21
N ARG A 87 7.56 -8.84 26.26
CA ARG A 87 8.75 -9.71 26.25
C ARG A 87 9.97 -9.02 26.83
N LEU A 88 9.83 -7.84 27.43
CA LEU A 88 10.90 -7.08 28.09
C LEU A 88 12.11 -6.83 27.16
N PHE A 89 11.86 -6.54 25.87
CA PHE A 89 12.91 -6.04 24.99
C PHE A 89 13.29 -4.60 25.38
N TYR A 90 12.28 -3.76 25.63
CA TYR A 90 12.45 -2.45 26.23
C TYR A 90 11.26 -2.10 27.12
N ILE A 91 11.44 -1.17 28.03
CA ILE A 91 10.42 -0.62 28.93
C ILE A 91 10.62 0.90 29.01
N PRO A 92 9.56 1.72 29.07
CA PRO A 92 9.71 3.13 29.44
C PRO A 92 10.43 3.27 30.78
N SER A 93 11.51 4.05 30.83
CA SER A 93 12.25 4.23 32.08
C SER A 93 11.38 4.92 33.11
N PHE A 94 11.57 4.57 34.40
CA PHE A 94 10.74 5.06 35.50
C PHE A 94 9.23 4.74 35.34
N LYS A 95 8.86 3.59 34.74
CA LYS A 95 7.45 3.19 34.51
C LYS A 95 6.58 3.25 35.77
N ILE A 96 7.14 2.92 36.94
CA ILE A 96 6.42 3.02 38.24
C ILE A 96 6.16 4.47 38.68
N TYR A 97 6.86 5.44 38.09
CA TYR A 97 6.71 6.88 38.32
C TYR A 97 6.10 7.59 37.10
N ARG A 98 5.20 6.92 36.36
CA ARG A 98 4.56 7.41 35.12
C ARG A 98 5.46 7.53 33.89
N GLY A 99 6.75 7.25 34.03
CA GLY A 99 7.71 7.26 32.94
C GLY A 99 8.15 8.66 32.49
N VAL A 100 9.24 8.71 31.74
CA VAL A 100 9.78 9.93 31.14
C VAL A 100 9.82 9.76 29.62
N ALA A 101 9.21 10.70 28.89
CA ALA A 101 9.20 10.67 27.43
C ALA A 101 10.63 10.69 26.88
N GLY A 102 10.92 9.78 25.95
CA GLY A 102 12.23 9.66 25.31
C GLY A 102 13.27 8.83 26.07
N LEU A 103 12.97 8.32 27.27
CA LEU A 103 13.87 7.48 28.04
C LEU A 103 13.35 6.04 28.14
N TYR A 104 14.21 5.06 27.81
CA TYR A 104 13.86 3.64 27.75
C TYR A 104 14.97 2.75 28.33
N ASP A 105 14.56 1.76 29.11
CA ASP A 105 15.43 0.73 29.67
C ASP A 105 15.33 -0.54 28.83
N TYR A 106 16.47 -1.09 28.40
CA TYR A 106 16.51 -2.37 27.67
C TYR A 106 16.54 -3.54 28.66
N GLY A 107 15.65 -4.51 28.46
CA GLY A 107 15.72 -5.76 29.21
C GLY A 107 16.73 -6.75 28.62
N PRO A 108 16.88 -7.95 29.21
CA PRO A 108 17.88 -8.92 28.80
C PRO A 108 17.92 -9.24 27.29
N PRO A 109 16.78 -9.53 26.62
CA PRO A 109 16.81 -9.78 25.18
C PRO A 109 17.12 -8.50 24.37
N GLY A 110 16.69 -7.32 24.82
CA GLY A 110 17.01 -6.05 24.18
C GLY A 110 18.50 -5.71 24.23
N CYS A 111 19.13 -5.94 25.38
CA CYS A 111 20.59 -5.79 25.55
C CYS A 111 21.37 -6.73 24.63
N ALA A 112 20.93 -7.99 24.48
CA ALA A 112 21.55 -8.94 23.56
C ALA A 112 21.47 -8.47 22.10
N VAL A 113 20.28 -8.03 21.64
CA VAL A 113 20.10 -7.47 20.29
C VAL A 113 20.99 -6.25 20.08
N LYS A 114 21.01 -5.31 21.03
CA LYS A 114 21.87 -4.12 20.97
C LYS A 114 23.35 -4.51 20.84
N SER A 115 23.82 -5.47 21.63
CA SER A 115 25.19 -5.97 21.56
C SER A 115 25.52 -6.56 20.19
N ASN A 116 24.61 -7.38 19.64
CA ASN A 116 24.80 -8.00 18.33
C ASN A 116 24.86 -6.97 17.20
N VAL A 117 23.97 -5.96 17.23
CA VAL A 117 23.98 -4.86 16.25
C VAL A 117 25.29 -4.06 16.34
N LEU A 118 25.74 -3.74 17.55
CA LEU A 118 27.01 -3.03 17.76
C LEU A 118 28.21 -3.85 17.27
N ALA A 119 28.23 -5.16 17.55
CA ALA A 119 29.29 -6.06 17.10
C ALA A 119 29.35 -6.12 15.57
N PHE A 120 28.20 -6.29 14.91
CA PHE A 120 28.11 -6.29 13.46
C PHE A 120 28.59 -4.95 12.86
N TRP A 121 28.13 -3.82 13.42
CA TRP A 121 28.52 -2.50 12.94
C TRP A 121 30.05 -2.28 13.03
N ARG A 122 30.65 -2.66 14.16
CA ARG A 122 32.12 -2.59 14.33
C ARG A 122 32.84 -3.47 13.31
N GLN A 123 32.35 -4.69 13.06
CA GLN A 123 32.94 -5.59 12.08
C GLN A 123 32.90 -5.01 10.66
N VAL A 124 31.76 -4.44 10.24
CA VAL A 124 31.60 -3.84 8.91
C VAL A 124 32.48 -2.60 8.78
N HIS A 125 32.48 -1.71 9.78
CA HIS A 125 33.25 -0.47 9.75
C HIS A 125 34.76 -0.74 9.78
N SER A 126 35.24 -1.62 10.66
CA SER A 126 36.67 -1.96 10.74
C SER A 126 37.18 -2.63 9.46
N ARG A 127 36.34 -3.38 8.73
CA ARG A 127 36.71 -3.98 7.43
C ARG A 127 36.80 -2.96 6.30
N HIS A 128 36.03 -1.88 6.34
CA HIS A 128 36.06 -0.82 5.33
C HIS A 128 37.11 0.26 5.64
N ALA A 129 37.47 0.47 6.92
CA ALA A 129 38.48 1.44 7.34
C ALA A 129 39.93 0.97 7.18
N PHE A 130 40.16 -0.32 6.89
CA PHE A 130 41.49 -0.93 6.69
C PHE A 130 41.75 -1.39 5.25
N ARG A 131 41.02 -0.85 4.27
CA ARG A 131 41.25 -1.04 2.84
C ARG A 131 41.44 0.31 2.17
#